data_AF-A0A7J0BSR0-F1
#
_entry.id   AF-A0A7J0BSR0-F1
#
_cell.length_a   1.000
_cell.length_b   1.000
_cell.length_c   1.000
_cell.angle_alpha   90.00
_cell.angle_beta   90.00
_cell.angle_gamma   90.00
#
_symmetry.space_group_name_H-M   'P 1'
#
loop_
_entity.id
_entity.type
_entity.pdbx_description
1 polymer ?
#
loop_
_entity_poly.entity_id
_entity_poly.type
_entity_poly.pdbx_seq_one_letter_code
_entity_poly.pdbx_strand_id
1 'polypeptide(L)'
;MSSPNAAELLPDNIPALQEFITSFDRQLQELDAELKRLFAMEDPAKGIFFSQEIHLNRQQKNQLQVHRQFAQVRLNRLRLEASPF
;
A
#
# COMPACT_ATOMS: atom_id res chain seq x y z
N MET A 1 9.22 -24.30 4.11
CA MET A 1 9.07 -23.32 3.01
C MET A 1 9.36 -21.95 3.61
N SER A 2 10.57 -21.41 3.43
CA SER A 2 10.83 -20.03 3.85
C SER A 2 10.10 -19.11 2.88
N SER A 3 9.14 -18.33 3.39
CA SER A 3 8.53 -17.27 2.60
C SER A 3 9.64 -16.33 2.10
N PRO A 4 9.62 -15.91 0.82
CA PRO A 4 10.63 -15.01 0.30
C PRO A 4 10.66 -13.74 1.15
N ASN A 5 11.86 -13.26 1.46
CA ASN A 5 12.03 -12.06 2.26
C ASN A 5 11.44 -10.88 1.48
N ALA A 6 10.65 -10.00 2.10
CA ALA A 6 9.97 -8.90 1.39
C ALA A 6 10.96 -7.97 0.65
N ALA A 7 12.23 -7.96 1.05
CA ALA A 7 13.33 -7.27 0.38
C ALA A 7 13.75 -7.89 -0.97
N GLU A 8 13.53 -9.20 -1.19
CA GLU A 8 13.87 -9.90 -2.45
C GLU A 8 12.82 -9.66 -3.56
N LEU A 9 11.65 -9.12 -3.22
CA LEU A 9 10.56 -8.86 -4.18
C LEU A 9 10.53 -7.42 -4.72
N LEU A 10 11.39 -6.53 -4.21
CA LEU A 10 11.41 -5.15 -4.67
C LEU A 10 12.21 -5.03 -5.98
N PRO A 11 11.72 -4.25 -6.96
CA PRO A 11 12.49 -3.98 -8.16
C PRO A 11 13.85 -3.36 -7.84
N ASP A 12 14.84 -3.67 -8.67
CA ASP A 12 16.24 -3.29 -8.49
C ASP A 12 16.66 -2.07 -9.31
N ASN A 13 15.75 -1.50 -10.09
CA ASN A 13 15.99 -0.35 -10.95
C ASN A 13 15.00 0.79 -10.66
N ILE A 14 15.47 2.01 -10.91
CA ILE A 14 14.75 3.26 -10.61
C ILE A 14 13.39 3.34 -11.31
N PRO A 15 13.24 3.08 -12.62
CA PRO A 15 11.95 3.13 -13.29
C PRO A 15 10.93 2.15 -12.71
N ALA A 16 11.31 0.89 -12.53
CA ALA A 16 10.40 -0.13 -12.01
C ALA A 16 9.95 0.18 -10.57
N LEU A 17 10.83 0.73 -9.72
CA LEU A 17 10.44 1.19 -8.37
C LEU A 17 9.44 2.35 -8.41
N GLN A 18 9.55 3.27 -9.36
CA GLN A 18 8.61 4.37 -9.52
C GLN A 18 7.23 3.86 -9.96
N GLU A 19 7.19 2.90 -10.88
CA GLU A 19 5.95 2.22 -11.26
C GLU A 19 5.34 1.47 -10.07
N PHE A 20 6.16 0.76 -9.30
CA PHE A 20 5.72 0.04 -8.10
C PHE A 20 5.10 0.99 -7.07
N ILE A 21 5.77 2.10 -6.76
CA ILE A 21 5.24 3.13 -5.86
C ILE A 21 3.94 3.72 -6.39
N THR A 22 3.87 4.02 -7.69
CA THR A 22 2.66 4.54 -8.34
C THR A 22 1.48 3.55 -8.22
N SER A 23 1.76 2.25 -8.35
CA SER A 23 0.75 1.20 -8.18
C SER A 23 0.25 1.09 -6.74
N PHE A 24 1.12 1.26 -5.74
CA PHE A 24 0.72 1.32 -4.34
C PHE A 24 -0.11 2.57 -4.06
N ASP A 25 0.27 3.72 -4.61
CA ASP A 25 -0.48 4.97 -4.46
C ASP A 25 -1.91 4.84 -5.01
N ARG A 26 -2.07 4.19 -6.16
CA ARG A 26 -3.41 3.90 -6.72
C ARG A 26 -4.22 2.98 -5.79
N GLN A 27 -3.64 1.87 -5.35
CA GLN A 27 -4.34 0.92 -4.46
C GLN A 27 -4.72 1.56 -3.12
N LEU A 28 -3.88 2.44 -2.57
CA LEU A 28 -4.21 3.20 -1.36
C LEU A 28 -5.40 4.14 -1.58
N GLN A 29 -5.48 4.80 -2.74
CA GLN A 29 -6.64 5.63 -3.10
C GLN A 29 -7.92 4.80 -3.25
N GLU A 30 -7.82 3.62 -3.86
CA GLU A 30 -8.95 2.68 -4.00
C GLU A 30 -9.46 2.23 -2.64
N LEU A 31 -8.58 1.87 -1.72
CA LEU A 31 -8.96 1.51 -0.35
C LEU A 31 -9.61 2.67 0.40
N ASP A 32 -9.11 3.89 0.22
CA ASP A 32 -9.72 5.09 0.83
C ASP A 32 -11.10 5.41 0.26
N ALA A 33 -11.31 5.20 -1.05
CA ALA A 33 -12.61 5.34 -1.67
C ALA A 33 -13.59 4.27 -1.14
N GLU A 34 -13.12 3.03 -1.03
CA GLU A 34 -13.92 1.93 -0.51
C GLU A 34 -14.29 2.14 0.96
N LEU A 35 -13.35 2.60 1.78
CA LEU A 35 -13.62 2.89 3.18
C LEU A 35 -14.71 3.96 3.34
N LYS A 36 -14.66 5.02 2.52
CA LYS A 36 -15.72 6.05 2.48
C LYS A 36 -17.05 5.47 2.05
N ARG A 37 -17.07 4.57 1.06
CA ARG A 37 -18.27 3.88 0.58
C ARG A 37 -18.90 3.04 1.69
N LEU A 38 -18.10 2.25 2.41
CA LEU A 38 -18.57 1.40 3.51
C LEU A 38 -19.24 2.24 4.61
N PHE A 39 -18.59 3.32 5.06
CA PHE A 39 -19.18 4.21 6.06
C PHE A 39 -20.47 4.88 5.57
N ALA A 40 -20.55 5.28 4.30
CA ALA A 40 -21.75 5.90 3.74
C ALA A 40 -22.92 4.91 3.62
N MET A 41 -22.65 3.61 3.59
CA MET A 41 -23.67 2.56 3.49
C MET A 41 -24.16 2.06 4.86
N GLU A 42 -23.46 2.37 5.95
CA GLU A 42 -23.92 1.99 7.28
C GLU A 42 -25.25 2.69 7.60
N ASP A 43 -26.20 1.92 8.13
CA ASP A 43 -27.49 2.41 8.59
C ASP A 43 -27.76 1.80 9.98
N PRO A 44 -27.32 2.48 11.05
CA PRO A 44 -27.47 1.97 12.41
C PRO A 44 -28.92 1.74 12.83
N ALA A 45 -29.86 2.52 12.29
CA ALA A 45 -31.28 2.38 12.58
C ALA A 45 -31.87 1.07 12.01
N LYS A 46 -31.25 0.54 10.94
CA LYS A 46 -31.58 -0.77 10.35
C LYS A 46 -30.62 -1.88 10.75
N GLY A 47 -29.66 -1.60 11.64
CA GLY A 47 -28.64 -2.56 12.05
C GLY A 47 -27.64 -2.93 10.95
N ILE A 48 -27.45 -2.09 9.94
CA ILE A 48 -26.51 -2.31 8.84
C ILE A 48 -25.14 -1.75 9.23
N PHE A 49 -24.15 -2.62 9.38
CA PHE A 49 -22.77 -2.29 9.75
C PHE A 49 -21.78 -3.08 8.89
N PHE A 50 -20.62 -2.50 8.61
CA PHE A 50 -19.56 -3.12 7.79
C PHE A 50 -18.24 -3.22 8.55
N SER A 51 -18.31 -3.51 9.86
CA SER A 51 -17.14 -3.45 10.75
C SER A 51 -16.01 -4.38 10.31
N GLN A 52 -16.33 -5.57 9.78
CA GLN A 52 -15.33 -6.52 9.32
C GLN A 52 -14.62 -6.01 8.05
N GLU A 53 -15.38 -5.52 7.08
CA GLU A 53 -14.87 -4.96 5.83
C GLU A 53 -14.01 -3.72 6.09
N ILE A 54 -14.47 -2.84 7.00
CA ILE A 54 -13.71 -1.67 7.44
C ILE A 54 -12.38 -2.09 8.09
N HIS A 55 -12.40 -3.12 8.93
CA HIS A 55 -11.19 -3.65 9.56
C HIS A 55 -10.20 -4.23 8.54
N LEU A 56 -10.68 -5.04 7.60
CA LEU A 56 -9.87 -5.63 6.54
C LEU A 56 -9.27 -4.56 5.62
N ASN A 57 -10.07 -3.57 5.22
CA ASN A 57 -9.62 -2.44 4.41
C ASN A 57 -8.48 -1.68 5.10
N ARG A 58 -8.62 -1.37 6.40
CA ARG A 58 -7.57 -0.73 7.20
C ARG A 58 -6.32 -1.58 7.31
N GLN A 59 -6.46 -2.89 7.51
CA GLN A 59 -5.33 -3.80 7.58
C GLN A 59 -4.56 -3.82 6.26
N GLN A 60 -5.26 -3.93 5.12
CA GLN A 60 -4.66 -3.91 3.79
C GLN A 60 -3.97 -2.56 3.52
N LYS A 61 -4.60 -1.45 3.91
CA LYS A 61 -4.01 -0.11 3.80
C LYS A 61 -2.68 -0.02 4.54
N ASN A 62 -2.63 -0.50 5.78
CA ASN A 62 -1.40 -0.50 6.58
C ASN A 62 -0.30 -1.35 5.92
N GLN A 63 -0.63 -2.52 5.38
CA GLN A 63 0.33 -3.38 4.67
C GLN A 63 0.89 -2.67 3.42
N LEU A 64 0.03 -2.07 2.60
CA LEU A 64 0.46 -1.35 1.39
C LEU A 64 1.33 -0.14 1.73
N GLN A 65 1.03 0.60 2.79
CA GLN A 65 1.86 1.72 3.25
C GLN A 65 3.27 1.27 3.63
N VAL A 66 3.39 0.13 4.31
CA VAL A 66 4.68 -0.46 4.67
C VAL A 66 5.45 -0.88 3.41
N HIS A 67 4.81 -1.58 2.47
CA HIS A 67 5.45 -1.98 1.21
C HIS A 67 5.91 -0.78 0.37
N ARG A 68 5.06 0.26 0.27
CA ARG A 68 5.39 1.52 -0.40
C ARG A 68 6.61 2.19 0.24
N GLN A 69 6.69 2.20 1.57
CA GLN A 69 7.83 2.78 2.28
C GLN A 69 9.13 2.02 1.97
N PHE A 70 9.10 0.70 1.93
CA PHE A 70 10.26 -0.09 1.53
C PHE A 70 10.71 0.21 0.09
N ALA A 71 9.77 0.32 -0.85
CA ALA A 71 10.08 0.69 -2.23
C ALA A 71 10.68 2.11 -2.32
N GLN A 72 10.16 3.07 -1.55
CA GLN A 72 10.68 4.43 -1.50
C GLN A 72 12.12 4.50 -0.95
N VAL A 73 12.40 3.74 0.12
CA VAL A 73 13.75 3.65 0.69
C VAL A 73 14.72 3.05 -0.32
N ARG A 74 14.32 1.97 -1.02
CA ARG A 74 15.13 1.35 -2.08
C ARG A 74 15.41 2.34 -3.22
N LEU A 75 14.40 3.08 -3.67
CA LEU A 75 14.54 4.09 -4.73
C LEU A 75 15.53 5.19 -4.32
N ASN A 76 15.43 5.70 -3.09
CA ASN A 76 16.32 6.73 -2.59
C ASN A 76 17.77 6.24 -2.52
N ARG A 77 17.97 4.97 -2.11
CA ARG A 77 19.29 4.33 -2.08
C ARG A 77 19.90 4.23 -3.49
N LEU A 78 19.14 3.74 -4.47
CA LEU A 78 19.64 3.63 -5.85
C LEU A 78 19.99 5.01 -6.45
N ARG A 79 19.22 6.05 -6.13
CA ARG A 79 19.53 7.41 -6.56
C ARG A 79 20.84 7.93 -5.98
N LEU A 80 21.10 7.64 -4.71
CA LEU A 80 22.36 7.99 -4.05
C LEU A 80 23.55 7.23 -4.65
N GLU A 81 23.37 5.94 -4.97
CA GLU A 81 24.39 5.11 -5.61
C GLU A 81 24.70 5.57 -7.06
N ALA A 82 23.70 6.03 -7.80
CA ALA A 82 23.85 6.51 -9.18
C ALA A 82 24.42 7.93 -9.29
N SER A 83 24.32 8.74 -8.25
CA SER A 83 24.88 10.08 -8.20
C SER A 83 25.36 10.39 -6.77
N PRO A 84 26.50 9.79 -6.37
CA PRO A 84 27.17 10.17 -5.14
C PRO A 84 27.66 11.61 -5.28
N PHE A 85 27.52 12.39 -4.20
CA PHE A 85 27.89 13.80 -4.14
C PHE A 85 29.27 14.12 -4.73
#